data_AF-A0A949YT51-F1
#
_entry.id   AF-A0A949YT51-F1
#
_cell.length_a   1.000
_cell.length_b   1.000
_cell.length_c   1.000
_cell.angle_alpha   90.00
_cell.angle_beta   90.00
_cell.angle_gamma   90.00
#
_symmetry.space_group_name_H-M   'P 1'
#
loop_
_entity.id
_entity.type
_entity.pdbx_description
1 polymer ?
#
loop_
_entity_poly.entity_id
_entity_poly.type
_entity_poly.pdbx_seq_one_letter_code
_entity_poly.pdbx_strand_id
1 'polypeptide(L)'
;MKSILIGGAAALVLLGLIAGSGRAQSLTTTEEGVIGGAALGAGTGAIVGAGVHHAGKGALIGAGLGAVTGGVVGHELQNQQNVQRRLQTEVSAQQRQIDRQRAEIEQLKQEQPASAQSQEANETLQETE
;
A
#
# COMPACT_ATOMS: atom_id res chain seq x y z
N MET A 1 5.10 30.14 38.79
CA MET A 1 4.20 30.57 37.68
C MET A 1 4.91 30.71 36.32
N LYS A 2 6.09 30.10 36.09
CA LYS A 2 6.79 30.15 34.78
C LYS A 2 6.79 28.80 34.04
N SER A 3 6.42 27.72 34.73
CA SER A 3 6.29 26.35 34.21
C SER A 3 5.04 26.13 33.36
N ILE A 4 4.02 26.99 33.48
CA ILE A 4 2.74 26.86 32.76
C ILE A 4 2.88 27.27 31.28
N LEU A 5 3.82 28.16 30.95
CA LEU A 5 4.09 28.58 29.57
C LEU A 5 4.74 27.48 28.71
N ILE A 6 5.53 26.59 29.33
CA ILE A 6 6.14 25.44 28.66
C ILE A 6 5.07 24.37 28.35
N GLY A 7 4.09 24.20 29.23
CA GLY A 7 2.92 23.34 28.99
C GLY A 7 2.00 23.86 27.88
N GLY A 8 1.86 25.17 27.73
CA GLY A 8 1.00 25.80 26.72
C GLY A 8 1.46 25.58 25.26
N ALA A 9 2.78 25.53 25.01
CA ALA A 9 3.31 25.31 23.66
C ALA A 9 3.12 23.85 23.19
N ALA A 10 3.30 22.87 24.08
CA ALA A 10 3.03 21.47 23.79
C ALA A 10 1.52 21.22 23.54
N ALA A 11 0.65 21.90 24.29
CA ALA A 11 -0.79 21.82 24.11
C ALA A 11 -1.26 22.42 22.77
N LEU A 12 -0.63 23.50 22.28
CA LEU A 12 -0.94 24.09 20.96
C LEU A 12 -0.50 23.20 19.79
N VAL A 13 0.63 22.50 19.93
CA VAL A 13 1.08 21.52 18.92
C VAL A 13 0.14 20.32 18.87
N LEU A 14 -0.27 19.80 20.04
CA LEU A 14 -1.28 18.73 20.14
C LEU A 14 -2.64 19.17 19.57
N LEU A 15 -3.09 20.40 19.85
CA LEU A 15 -4.36 20.93 19.35
C LEU A 15 -4.34 21.15 17.83
N GLY A 16 -3.21 21.57 17.26
CA GLY A 16 -3.01 21.69 15.81
C GLY A 16 -3.01 20.34 15.09
N LEU A 17 -2.46 19.30 15.72
CA LEU A 17 -2.50 17.92 15.21
C LEU A 17 -3.92 17.34 15.16
N ILE A 18 -4.77 17.70 16.13
CA ILE A 18 -6.16 17.22 16.20
C ILE A 18 -7.05 17.95 15.18
N ALA A 19 -6.85 19.26 14.97
CA ALA A 19 -7.64 20.06 14.03
C ALA A 19 -7.35 19.77 12.54
N GLY A 20 -6.21 19.14 12.20
CA GLY A 20 -5.81 18.82 10.82
C GLY A 20 -6.33 17.49 10.27
N SER A 21 -7.01 16.67 11.08
CA SER A 21 -7.42 15.29 10.73
C SER A 21 -8.59 15.18 9.73
N GLY A 22 -9.09 16.29 9.20
CA GLY A 22 -10.35 16.35 8.43
C GLY A 22 -10.24 16.43 6.90
N ARG A 23 -9.06 16.31 6.28
CA ARG A 23 -8.91 16.46 4.81
C ARG A 23 -8.08 15.31 4.21
N ALA A 24 -8.51 14.08 4.42
CA ALA A 24 -7.98 12.92 3.69
C ALA A 24 -8.56 12.87 2.26
N GLN A 25 -8.12 13.80 1.40
CA GLN A 25 -8.27 13.65 -0.05
C GLN A 25 -7.03 12.91 -0.56
N SER A 26 -7.18 11.61 -0.87
CA SER A 26 -6.28 10.80 -1.69
C SER A 26 -4.81 11.27 -1.77
N LEU A 27 -4.08 11.15 -0.67
CA LEU A 27 -2.67 11.55 -0.59
C LEU A 27 -1.82 10.52 -1.35
N THR A 28 -0.96 11.00 -2.24
CA THR A 28 0.03 10.14 -2.92
C THR A 28 1.05 9.62 -1.89
N THR A 29 1.75 8.50 -2.15
CA THR A 29 2.76 7.96 -1.22
C THR A 29 3.86 8.96 -0.85
N THR A 30 4.16 9.87 -1.77
CA THR A 30 5.08 10.99 -1.52
C THR A 30 4.51 11.95 -0.48
N GLU A 31 3.24 12.29 -0.60
CA GLU A 31 2.56 13.23 0.29
C GLU A 31 2.35 12.63 1.69
N GLU A 32 2.05 11.33 1.76
CA GLU A 32 2.04 10.58 3.01
C GLU A 32 3.42 10.54 3.68
N GLY A 33 4.49 10.36 2.89
CA GLY A 33 5.87 10.42 3.37
C GLY A 33 6.27 11.81 3.89
N VAL A 34 5.94 12.88 3.15
CA VAL A 34 6.19 14.27 3.56
C VAL A 34 5.44 14.59 4.85
N ILE A 35 4.14 14.31 4.90
CA ILE A 35 3.29 14.66 6.04
C ILE A 35 3.67 13.83 7.26
N GLY A 36 3.84 12.51 7.11
CA GLY A 36 4.25 11.62 8.19
C GLY A 36 5.65 11.97 8.72
N GLY A 37 6.60 12.21 7.84
CA GLY A 37 7.95 12.65 8.19
C GLY A 37 7.95 14.01 8.88
N ALA A 38 7.19 14.97 8.37
CA ALA A 38 7.05 16.30 8.98
C ALA A 38 6.43 16.24 10.37
N ALA A 39 5.37 15.46 10.56
CA ALA A 39 4.70 15.32 11.85
C ALA A 39 5.61 14.65 12.89
N LEU A 40 6.27 13.55 12.53
CA LEU A 40 7.21 12.85 13.40
C LEU A 40 8.44 13.72 13.73
N GLY A 41 8.99 14.40 12.73
CA GLY A 41 10.10 15.33 12.89
C GLY A 41 9.73 16.53 13.76
N ALA A 42 8.53 17.11 13.57
CA ALA A 42 8.02 18.21 14.38
C ALA A 42 7.84 17.81 15.85
N GLY A 43 7.24 16.65 16.09
CA GLY A 43 7.04 16.12 17.44
C GLY A 43 8.37 15.88 18.15
N THR A 44 9.31 15.21 17.47
CA THR A 44 10.64 14.92 18.02
C THR A 44 11.45 16.20 18.26
N GLY A 45 11.45 17.12 17.29
CA GLY A 45 12.12 18.40 17.38
C GLY A 45 11.53 19.33 18.44
N ALA A 46 10.21 19.26 18.67
CA ALA A 46 9.54 20.00 19.73
C ALA A 46 9.99 19.52 21.12
N ILE A 47 10.08 18.19 21.32
CA ILE A 47 10.52 17.57 22.58
C ILE A 47 11.97 17.98 22.89
N VAL A 48 12.87 17.84 21.92
CA VAL A 48 14.29 18.20 22.08
C VAL A 48 14.44 19.71 22.26
N GLY A 49 13.73 20.52 21.47
CA GLY A 49 13.73 21.98 21.58
C GLY A 49 13.18 22.47 22.91
N ALA A 50 12.20 21.77 23.51
CA ALA A 50 11.67 22.11 24.82
C ALA A 50 12.73 21.99 25.93
N GLY A 51 13.66 21.04 25.81
CA GLY A 51 14.79 20.89 26.74
C GLY A 51 15.73 22.10 26.78
N VAL A 52 15.76 22.91 25.72
CA VAL A 52 16.56 24.15 25.63
C VAL A 52 15.71 25.41 25.59
N HIS A 53 14.44 25.35 26.03
CA HIS A 53 13.46 26.45 25.99
C HIS A 53 13.11 26.99 24.58
N HIS A 54 13.39 26.22 23.53
CA HIS A 54 13.14 26.57 22.14
C HIS A 54 12.29 25.51 21.42
N ALA A 55 11.20 25.08 22.05
CA ALA A 55 10.30 24.06 21.51
C ALA A 55 9.78 24.41 20.10
N GLY A 56 9.38 25.67 19.88
CA GLY A 56 8.88 26.11 18.57
C GLY A 56 9.93 26.07 17.46
N LYS A 57 11.16 26.48 17.74
CA LYS A 57 12.26 26.40 16.76
C LYS A 57 12.65 24.95 16.49
N GLY A 58 12.72 24.12 17.53
CA GLY A 58 13.00 22.69 17.38
C GLY A 58 11.92 21.97 16.57
N ALA A 59 10.64 22.29 16.79
CA ALA A 59 9.52 21.74 16.02
C ALA A 59 9.60 22.15 14.54
N LEU A 60 9.90 23.41 14.24
CA LEU A 60 10.01 23.91 12.86
C LEU A 60 11.17 23.27 12.11
N ILE A 61 12.33 23.15 12.75
CA ILE A 61 13.51 22.51 12.17
C ILE A 61 13.24 21.02 11.96
N GLY A 62 12.70 20.34 12.97
CA GLY A 62 12.32 18.93 12.88
C GLY A 62 11.27 18.67 11.81
N ALA A 63 10.25 19.54 11.69
CA ALA A 63 9.24 19.47 10.64
C ALA A 63 9.85 19.64 9.25
N GLY A 64 10.72 20.64 9.06
CA GLY A 64 11.39 20.90 7.79
C GLY A 64 12.28 19.74 7.35
N LEU A 65 13.12 19.23 8.27
CA LEU A 65 13.96 18.05 8.00
C LEU A 65 13.12 16.79 7.73
N GLY A 66 12.09 16.56 8.54
CA GLY A 66 11.19 15.42 8.40
C GLY A 66 10.41 15.44 7.09
N ALA A 67 9.93 16.62 6.68
CA ALA A 67 9.23 16.82 5.40
C ALA A 67 10.14 16.54 4.20
N VAL A 68 11.36 17.09 4.21
CA VAL A 68 12.34 16.88 3.12
C VAL A 68 12.71 15.40 3.03
N THR A 69 13.03 14.77 4.16
CA THR A 69 13.42 13.35 4.21
C THR A 69 12.26 12.45 3.77
N GLY A 70 11.06 12.71 4.30
CA GLY A 70 9.85 11.98 3.95
C GLY A 70 9.43 12.13 2.49
N GLY A 71 9.65 13.30 1.89
CA GLY A 71 9.38 13.54 0.47
C GLY A 71 10.35 12.83 -0.46
N VAL A 72 11.63 12.79 -0.12
CA VAL A 72 12.63 12.04 -0.91
C VAL A 72 12.32 10.54 -0.88
N VAL A 73 12.09 9.98 0.31
CA VAL A 73 11.77 8.55 0.46
C VAL A 73 10.43 8.20 -0.19
N GLY A 74 9.42 9.06 -0.02
CA GLY A 74 8.10 8.87 -0.61
C GLY A 74 8.12 8.91 -2.14
N HIS A 75 8.96 9.75 -2.76
CA HIS A 75 9.16 9.79 -4.21
C HIS A 75 9.69 8.46 -4.76
N GLU A 76 10.59 7.80 -4.04
CA GLU A 76 11.14 6.49 -4.44
C GLU A 76 10.10 5.37 -4.31
N LEU A 77 9.32 5.38 -3.23
CA LEU A 77 8.20 4.45 -3.04
C LEU A 77 7.12 4.61 -4.11
N GLN A 78 6.84 5.85 -4.55
CA GLN A 78 5.89 6.12 -5.63
C GLN A 78 6.29 5.41 -6.92
N ASN A 79 7.59 5.37 -7.23
CA ASN A 79 8.10 4.72 -8.42
C ASN A 79 7.92 3.19 -8.35
N GLN A 80 8.18 2.59 -7.18
CA GLN A 80 7.92 1.17 -6.94
C GLN A 80 6.43 0.83 -7.07
N GLN A 81 5.55 1.63 -6.47
CA GLN A 81 4.11 1.42 -6.58
C GLN A 81 3.61 1.51 -8.02
N ASN A 82 4.16 2.42 -8.82
CA ASN A 82 3.77 2.56 -10.22
C ASN A 82 4.19 1.33 -11.04
N VAL A 83 5.38 0.79 -10.79
CA VAL A 83 5.85 -0.45 -11.42
C VAL A 83 4.97 -1.63 -10.98
N GLN A 84 4.68 -1.73 -9.69
CA GLN A 84 3.86 -2.82 -9.16
C GLN A 84 2.42 -2.77 -9.66
N ARG A 85 1.83 -1.58 -9.82
CA ARG A 85 0.53 -1.40 -10.45
C ARG A 85 0.53 -1.84 -11.91
N ARG A 86 1.57 -1.50 -12.68
CA ARG A 86 1.71 -1.96 -14.08
C ARG A 86 1.78 -3.47 -14.15
N LEU A 87 2.62 -4.10 -13.31
CA LEU A 87 2.75 -5.55 -13.24
C LEU A 87 1.44 -6.24 -12.84
N GLN A 88 0.73 -5.73 -11.83
CA GLN A 88 -0.58 -6.28 -11.44
C GLN A 88 -1.60 -6.19 -12.57
N THR A 89 -1.62 -5.06 -13.29
CA THR A 89 -2.58 -4.87 -14.40
C THR A 89 -2.30 -5.84 -15.54
N GLU A 90 -1.02 -6.07 -15.85
CA GLU A 90 -0.58 -6.99 -16.91
C GLU A 90 -0.83 -8.45 -16.54
N VAL A 91 -0.48 -8.87 -15.32
CA VAL A 91 -0.75 -10.23 -14.81
C VAL A 91 -2.24 -10.50 -14.78
N SER A 92 -3.06 -9.54 -14.32
CA SER A 92 -4.53 -9.71 -14.25
C SER A 92 -5.19 -9.82 -15.63
N ALA A 93 -4.62 -9.20 -16.65
CA ALA A 93 -5.09 -9.34 -18.03
C ALA A 93 -4.72 -10.71 -18.62
N GLN A 94 -3.53 -11.22 -18.27
CA GLN A 94 -3.05 -12.53 -18.72
C GLN A 94 -3.75 -13.69 -18.01
N GLN A 95 -4.02 -13.55 -16.71
CA GLN A 95 -4.69 -14.58 -15.90
C GLN A 95 -6.07 -14.93 -16.48
N ARG A 96 -6.81 -13.93 -16.97
CA ARG A 96 -8.11 -14.13 -17.63
C ARG A 96 -8.04 -15.00 -18.88
N GLN A 97 -6.91 -15.02 -19.59
CA GLN A 97 -6.73 -15.88 -20.75
C GLN A 97 -6.42 -17.32 -20.33
N ILE A 98 -5.57 -17.48 -19.32
CA ILE A 98 -5.23 -18.79 -18.74
C ILE A 98 -6.47 -19.46 -18.15
N ASP A 99 -7.31 -18.72 -17.43
CA ASP A 99 -8.53 -19.25 -16.82
C ASP A 99 -9.55 -19.72 -17.88
N ARG A 100 -9.66 -18.98 -19.01
CA ARG A 100 -10.50 -19.42 -20.14
C ARG A 100 -9.97 -20.69 -20.79
N GLN A 101 -8.66 -20.76 -21.03
CA GLN A 101 -8.03 -21.95 -21.61
C GLN A 101 -8.16 -23.16 -20.69
N ARG A 102 -8.04 -22.97 -19.37
CA ARG A 102 -8.23 -24.05 -18.40
C ARG A 102 -9.67 -24.56 -18.39
N ALA A 103 -10.65 -23.66 -18.44
CA ALA A 103 -12.07 -24.05 -18.52
C ALA A 103 -12.36 -24.86 -19.79
N GLU A 104 -11.76 -24.51 -20.93
CA GLU A 104 -11.91 -25.24 -22.18
C GLU A 104 -11.21 -26.61 -22.15
N ILE A 105 -9.99 -26.69 -21.60
CA ILE A 105 -9.29 -27.96 -21.41
C ILE A 105 -10.09 -28.88 -20.47
N GLU A 106 -10.69 -28.34 -19.42
CA GLU A 106 -11.47 -29.10 -18.45
C GLU A 106 -12.78 -29.64 -19.05
N GLN A 107 -13.42 -28.88 -19.95
CA GLN A 107 -14.56 -29.35 -20.75
C GLN A 107 -14.14 -30.48 -21.71
N LEU A 108 -13.06 -30.30 -22.48
CA LEU A 108 -12.53 -31.35 -23.36
C LEU A 108 -12.16 -32.62 -22.59
N LYS A 109 -11.63 -32.46 -21.37
CA LYS A 109 -11.31 -33.58 -20.47
C LYS A 109 -12.52 -34.27 -19.87
N GLN A 110 -13.69 -33.63 -19.83
CA GLN A 110 -14.96 -34.24 -19.41
C GLN A 110 -15.71 -34.88 -20.58
N GLU A 111 -15.43 -34.49 -21.82
CA GLU A 111 -15.98 -35.11 -23.04
C GLU A 111 -15.20 -36.37 -23.48
N GLN A 112 -13.89 -36.45 -23.19
CA GLN A 112 -13.05 -37.61 -23.54
C GLN A 112 -13.12 -38.87 -22.64
N PRO A 113 -13.55 -38.87 -21.37
CA PRO A 113 -13.57 -40.08 -20.55
C PRO A 113 -14.74 -41.01 -20.90
N ALA A 114 -15.81 -40.49 -21.51
CA ALA A 114 -16.96 -41.29 -21.94
C ALA A 114 -16.76 -41.95 -23.32
N SER A 115 -16.05 -41.31 -24.24
CA SER A 115 -15.81 -41.83 -25.59
C SER A 115 -14.70 -42.89 -25.65
N ALA A 116 -13.68 -42.80 -24.79
CA ALA A 116 -12.65 -43.84 -24.68
C ALA A 116 -13.20 -45.16 -24.10
N GLN A 117 -14.05 -45.09 -23.07
CA GLN A 117 -14.68 -46.30 -22.49
C GLN A 117 -15.73 -46.93 -23.42
N SER A 118 -16.39 -46.14 -24.28
CA SER A 118 -17.39 -46.66 -25.23
C SER A 118 -16.77 -47.42 -26.40
N GLN A 119 -15.53 -47.09 -26.78
CA GLN A 119 -14.81 -47.79 -27.86
C GLN A 119 -14.30 -49.15 -27.39
N GLU A 120 -13.74 -49.23 -26.17
CA GLU A 120 -13.31 -50.52 -25.58
C GLU A 120 -14.48 -51.49 -25.37
N ALA A 121 -15.65 -50.99 -24.96
CA ALA A 121 -16.85 -51.82 -24.76
C ALA A 121 -17.48 -52.31 -26.08
N ASN A 122 -17.24 -51.64 -27.20
CA ASN A 122 -17.80 -52.04 -28.50
C ASN A 122 -16.87 -53.02 -29.25
N GLU A 123 -15.55 -52.99 -28.99
CA GLU A 123 -14.63 -54.02 -29.50
C GLU A 123 -14.82 -55.36 -28.79
N THR A 124 -15.10 -55.38 -27.48
CA THR A 124 -15.30 -56.65 -26.75
C THR A 124 -16.57 -57.40 -27.17
N LEU A 125 -17.55 -56.71 -27.75
CA LEU A 125 -18.79 -57.31 -28.25
C LEU A 125 -18.68 -57.89 -29.66
N GLN A 126 -17.63 -57.57 -30.42
CA GLN A 126 -17.41 -58.10 -31.78
C GLN A 126 -16.55 -59.37 -31.82
N GLU A 127 -15.84 -59.72 -30.74
CA GLU A 127 -15.08 -60.98 -30.65
C GLU A 127 -15.90 -62.17 -30.11
N THR A 128 -17.20 -61.99 -29.84
CA THR A 128 -18.07 -63.04 -29.27
C THR A 128 -19.15 -63.58 -30.23
N GLU A 129 -18.87 -63.66 -31.53
CA GLU A 129 -19.66 -64.48 -32.49
C GLU A 129 -18.78 -65.45 -33.29
#